data_AF-U6M1S8-F1
#
_entry.id   AF-U6M1S8-F1
#
_cell.length_a   1.000
_cell.length_b   1.000
_cell.length_c   1.000
_cell.angle_alpha   90.00
_cell.angle_beta   90.00
_cell.angle_gamma   90.00
#
_symmetry.space_group_name_H-M   'P 1'
#
loop_
_entity.id
_entity.type
_entity.pdbx_description
1 polymer ?
#
loop_
_entity_poly.entity_id
_entity_poly.type
_entity_poly.pdbx_seq_one_letter_code
_entity_poly.pdbx_strand_id
1 'polypeptide(L)'
;MGLGSAGNEQEANAAADAAIPALSPTIRDVSEHDGSLIISDDQESFVATHSKKSSIGSSALFRTVTVLLLAALAFGGFRLSAKKDKGMLGVVVPTDTEGMAKTLEDVQKAADRVAEEWRNSPRAVREAFVKFYSLGSADGESENKPFPSMVNNFVTKFEAITPPDDAASKSECIAYSLRNMLLGTIMRAAAIRLEQLNKLEKFTRQHTSCQVSLLNVEGVHLPFSDVDPKDGTTSFPEFTRDLQERGYEGIGRAGEGGPQVPKVMVDRLADFVYVRRTIEAADRAVLEEFQGFVASAERAKGGLEPEEKDNIDKIELDAKERPFPVPRFGRHVKRAAERMVHQHLTPFEVLSWRERWSPIGVQSLIFAQGSAQGDAIALEKDLKVAAVHGWNSSTHVLPVSQHLLGIAVGLL
;
A
#
# COMPACT_ATOMS: atom_id res chain seq x y z
N MET A 1 -56.67 13.47 -46.22
CA MET A 1 -56.06 13.27 -44.89
C MET A 1 -54.84 14.19 -44.87
N GLY A 2 -54.93 15.44 -44.40
CA GLY A 2 -54.97 15.84 -42.98
C GLY A 2 -53.62 15.46 -42.36
N LEU A 3 -52.66 16.34 -42.05
CA LEU A 3 -52.64 17.52 -41.16
C LEU A 3 -51.33 18.30 -41.49
N GLY A 4 -51.23 19.63 -41.42
CA GLY A 4 -51.29 20.46 -40.20
C GLY A 4 -49.86 20.89 -39.84
N SER A 5 -49.41 22.04 -40.36
CA SER A 5 -49.30 23.34 -39.65
C SER A 5 -48.26 23.37 -38.53
N ALA A 6 -47.11 23.97 -38.84
CA ALA A 6 -46.10 24.40 -37.87
C ALA A 6 -46.54 25.71 -37.21
N GLY A 7 -46.61 25.72 -35.88
CA GLY A 7 -46.85 26.90 -35.06
C GLY A 7 -45.64 27.17 -34.17
N ASN A 8 -45.11 28.39 -34.28
CA ASN A 8 -44.16 29.00 -33.36
C ASN A 8 -44.91 29.60 -32.15
N GLU A 9 -44.43 29.32 -30.94
CA GLU A 9 -44.56 30.10 -29.70
C GLU A 9 -43.21 29.90 -29.00
N GLN A 10 -42.27 30.84 -28.88
CA GLN A 10 -42.24 32.17 -28.26
C GLN A 10 -42.67 32.22 -26.78
N GLU A 11 -41.66 32.60 -25.97
CA GLU A 11 -41.71 33.42 -24.75
C GLU A 11 -41.71 32.80 -23.33
N ALA A 12 -40.65 33.21 -22.62
CA ALA A 12 -40.62 33.76 -21.26
C ALA A 12 -40.78 32.84 -20.04
N ASN A 13 -39.71 32.78 -19.23
CA ASN A 13 -39.69 33.10 -17.80
C ASN A 13 -38.22 33.08 -17.34
N ALA A 14 -37.58 34.23 -17.09
CA ALA A 14 -37.69 35.09 -15.91
C ALA A 14 -37.03 34.50 -14.65
N ALA A 15 -35.83 35.02 -14.40
CA ALA A 15 -35.13 35.27 -13.14
C ALA A 15 -35.73 34.73 -11.84
N ALA A 16 -34.91 33.97 -11.11
CA ALA A 16 -34.93 33.93 -9.66
C ALA A 16 -33.50 34.09 -9.13
N ASP A 17 -33.23 35.28 -8.60
CA ASP A 17 -32.10 35.60 -7.72
C ASP A 17 -32.04 34.63 -6.53
N ALA A 18 -30.91 33.97 -6.36
CA ALA A 18 -30.52 33.41 -5.08
C ALA A 18 -29.03 33.72 -4.87
N ALA A 19 -28.79 34.68 -3.98
CA ALA A 19 -27.49 35.15 -3.55
C ALA A 19 -26.60 34.00 -3.06
N ILE A 20 -25.42 33.87 -3.66
CA ILE A 20 -24.34 33.00 -3.18
C ILE A 20 -23.47 33.85 -2.23
N PRO A 21 -23.39 33.54 -0.93
CA PRO A 21 -22.47 34.23 -0.04
C PRO A 21 -21.02 33.85 -0.36
N ALA A 22 -20.19 34.87 -0.58
CA ALA A 22 -18.75 34.77 -0.65
C ALA A 22 -18.19 34.31 0.70
N LEU A 23 -17.64 33.10 0.76
CA LEU A 23 -16.80 32.65 1.86
C LEU A 23 -15.33 32.81 1.45
N SER A 24 -14.77 33.96 1.81
CA SER A 24 -13.33 34.14 1.93
C SER A 24 -12.84 33.42 3.19
N PRO A 25 -11.82 32.54 3.12
CA PRO A 25 -11.10 32.14 4.31
C PRO A 25 -10.10 33.24 4.67
N THR A 26 -10.45 34.02 5.69
CA THR A 26 -9.53 34.88 6.44
C THR A 26 -8.44 34.01 7.06
N ILE A 27 -7.22 34.15 6.54
CA ILE A 27 -5.99 33.67 7.19
C ILE A 27 -5.88 34.42 8.51
N ARG A 28 -6.08 33.71 9.62
CA ARG A 28 -5.79 34.21 10.96
C ARG A 28 -4.31 33.94 11.23
N ASP A 29 -3.57 35.03 11.41
CA ASP A 29 -2.28 35.08 12.09
C ASP A 29 -2.36 34.32 13.42
N VAL A 30 -1.50 33.30 13.57
CA VAL A 30 -1.21 32.70 14.87
C VAL A 30 0.01 33.43 15.40
N SER A 31 -0.26 34.35 16.32
CA SER A 31 0.72 35.03 17.15
C SER A 31 1.51 34.03 18.00
N GLU A 32 2.82 34.21 17.99
CA GLU A 32 3.78 33.66 18.94
C GLU A 32 3.29 33.93 20.39
N HIS A 33 3.15 32.85 21.17
CA HIS A 33 3.02 32.97 22.62
C HIS A 33 4.18 32.25 23.29
N ASP A 34 5.13 33.09 23.68
CA ASP A 34 6.24 32.83 24.58
C ASP A 34 5.68 32.53 25.97
N GLY A 35 5.95 31.34 26.48
CA GLY A 35 5.32 30.76 27.67
C GLY A 35 6.31 29.98 28.50
N SER A 36 7.28 30.70 29.07
CA SER A 36 8.13 30.32 30.20
C SER A 36 7.32 29.56 31.27
N LEU A 37 7.62 28.26 31.44
CA LEU A 37 7.10 27.44 32.52
C LEU A 37 8.21 27.18 33.53
N ILE A 38 8.15 27.98 34.59
CA ILE A 38 8.91 27.85 35.83
C ILE A 38 8.48 26.53 36.49
N ILE A 39 9.39 25.56 36.57
CA ILE A 39 9.22 24.36 37.40
C ILE A 39 9.84 24.70 38.75
N SER A 40 8.97 24.92 39.75
CA SER A 40 9.34 25.00 41.14
C SER A 40 9.62 23.61 41.69
N ASP A 41 10.82 23.47 42.22
CA ASP A 41 11.27 22.40 43.11
C ASP A 41 10.50 22.43 44.45
N ASP A 42 10.57 21.30 45.13
CA ASP A 42 10.16 21.02 46.51
C ASP A 42 8.68 20.65 46.76
N GLN A 43 8.41 19.35 46.97
CA GLN A 43 8.34 18.84 48.34
C GLN A 43 8.16 17.32 48.43
N GLU A 44 9.01 16.78 49.29
CA GLU A 44 9.03 15.52 50.02
C GLU A 44 7.68 14.83 50.28
N SER A 45 7.64 13.51 50.04
CA SER A 45 6.74 12.60 50.75
C SER A 45 7.37 11.23 50.91
N PHE A 46 7.86 11.00 52.12
CA PHE A 46 8.21 9.74 52.75
C PHE A 46 7.30 8.56 52.36
N VAL A 47 7.89 7.47 51.87
CA VAL A 47 7.36 6.11 52.08
C VAL A 47 8.52 5.21 52.52
N ALA A 48 8.51 4.87 53.80
CA ALA A 48 9.40 3.88 54.38
C ALA A 48 8.99 2.48 53.92
N THR A 49 9.82 1.82 53.12
CA THR A 49 9.75 0.36 52.94
C THR A 49 11.04 -0.27 53.43
N HIS A 50 10.93 -0.95 54.57
CA HIS A 50 11.95 -1.83 55.13
C HIS A 50 12.39 -2.89 54.11
N SER A 51 13.60 -2.76 53.56
CA SER A 51 14.26 -3.85 52.84
C SER A 51 15.16 -4.65 53.81
N LYS A 52 14.87 -5.94 53.92
CA LYS A 52 15.70 -6.92 54.63
C LYS A 52 17.06 -7.01 53.97
N LYS A 53 18.11 -6.71 54.74
CA LYS A 53 19.51 -6.98 54.44
C LYS A 53 19.72 -8.49 54.25
N SER A 54 19.93 -8.94 53.01
CA SER A 54 20.69 -10.16 52.72
C SER A 54 22.05 -9.75 52.18
N SER A 55 23.08 -9.80 53.03
CA SER A 55 24.47 -9.61 52.62
C SER A 55 24.95 -10.86 51.90
N ILE A 56 24.95 -10.82 50.57
CA ILE A 56 25.79 -11.69 49.76
C ILE A 56 26.74 -10.76 49.01
N GLY A 57 27.96 -10.67 49.53
CA GLY A 57 29.07 -9.98 48.90
C GLY A 57 29.34 -10.60 47.53
N SER A 58 28.87 -9.94 46.49
CA SER A 58 29.28 -10.20 45.12
C SER A 58 29.57 -8.85 44.48
N SER A 59 30.77 -8.77 43.91
CA SER A 59 31.52 -7.56 43.64
C SER A 59 30.80 -6.59 42.70
N ALA A 60 30.99 -5.30 42.96
CA ALA A 60 30.54 -4.21 42.07
C ALA A 60 31.03 -4.39 40.61
N LEU A 61 32.12 -5.15 40.41
CA LEU A 61 32.66 -5.50 39.10
C LEU A 61 31.73 -6.42 38.29
N PHE A 62 30.98 -7.34 38.90
CA PHE A 62 30.02 -8.17 38.14
C PHE A 62 28.82 -7.36 37.65
N ARG A 63 28.39 -6.35 38.42
CA ARG A 63 27.26 -5.49 38.02
C ARG A 63 27.62 -4.59 36.84
N THR A 64 28.80 -3.98 36.83
CA THR A 64 29.26 -3.18 35.69
C THR A 64 29.48 -4.02 34.44
N VAL A 65 30.05 -5.23 34.57
CA VAL A 65 30.21 -6.14 33.43
C VAL A 65 28.87 -6.58 32.87
N THR A 66 27.86 -6.86 33.71
CA THR A 66 26.54 -7.29 33.25
C THR A 66 25.79 -6.15 32.55
N VAL A 67 25.89 -4.92 33.06
CA VAL A 67 25.32 -3.73 32.42
C VAL A 67 26.01 -3.43 31.09
N LEU A 68 27.34 -3.55 31.01
CA LEU A 68 28.08 -3.40 29.75
C LEU A 68 27.76 -4.52 28.74
N LEU A 69 27.57 -5.77 29.21
CA LEU A 69 27.20 -6.88 28.34
C LEU A 69 25.77 -6.72 27.80
N LEU A 70 24.83 -6.27 28.65
CA LEU A 70 23.46 -5.96 28.24
C LEU A 70 23.42 -4.76 27.28
N ALA A 71 24.21 -3.72 27.51
CA ALA A 71 24.35 -2.61 26.57
C ALA A 71 24.99 -3.05 25.25
N ALA A 72 26.02 -3.90 25.29
CA ALA A 72 26.65 -4.45 24.10
C ALA A 72 25.73 -5.42 23.33
N LEU A 73 24.86 -6.16 24.02
CA LEU A 73 23.83 -7.00 23.38
C LEU A 73 22.68 -6.16 22.81
N ALA A 74 22.26 -5.10 23.51
CA ALA A 74 21.25 -4.15 23.02
C ALA A 74 21.75 -3.38 21.78
N PHE A 75 23.00 -2.91 21.78
CA PHE A 75 23.60 -2.21 20.64
C PHE A 75 24.08 -3.17 19.53
N GLY A 76 24.55 -4.37 19.90
CA GLY A 76 25.03 -5.39 18.96
C GLY A 76 23.88 -6.09 18.21
N GLY A 77 22.74 -6.29 18.86
CA GLY A 77 21.53 -6.86 18.25
C GLY A 77 20.94 -5.97 17.15
N PHE A 78 21.05 -4.63 17.30
CA PHE A 78 20.62 -3.68 16.26
C PHE A 78 21.49 -3.71 15.01
N ARG A 79 22.78 -4.06 15.11
CA ARG A 79 23.67 -4.15 13.93
C ARG A 79 23.54 -5.45 13.12
N LEU A 80 23.03 -6.52 13.71
CA LEU A 80 22.79 -7.78 12.98
C LEU A 80 21.45 -7.80 12.23
N SER A 81 20.50 -6.94 12.57
CA SER A 81 19.27 -6.73 11.77
C SER A 81 19.44 -5.69 10.65
N ALA A 82 20.55 -4.96 10.62
CA ALA A 82 20.97 -4.22 9.43
C ALA A 82 21.60 -5.18 8.42
N LYS A 83 20.81 -6.14 7.90
CA LYS A 83 21.10 -6.69 6.58
C LYS A 83 21.15 -5.48 5.67
N LYS A 84 22.36 -5.07 5.27
CA LYS A 84 22.56 -4.14 4.16
C LYS A 84 21.59 -4.60 3.07
N ASP A 85 20.61 -3.76 2.76
CA ASP A 85 19.81 -3.91 1.55
C ASP A 85 20.81 -4.11 0.42
N LYS A 86 21.02 -5.36 0.02
CA LYS A 86 21.66 -5.64 -1.26
C LYS A 86 20.63 -5.12 -2.24
N GLY A 87 20.78 -3.85 -2.61
CA GLY A 87 19.88 -3.17 -3.52
C GLY A 87 19.58 -4.13 -4.66
N MET A 88 18.30 -4.34 -4.93
CA MET A 88 17.86 -5.31 -5.91
C MET A 88 18.63 -5.05 -7.20
N LEU A 89 19.49 -5.99 -7.60
CA LEU A 89 20.29 -5.82 -8.80
C LEU A 89 19.33 -5.94 -9.98
N GLY A 90 19.02 -4.81 -10.61
CA GLY A 90 18.13 -4.78 -11.77
C GLY A 90 18.57 -5.78 -12.84
N VAL A 91 17.61 -6.36 -13.54
CA VAL A 91 17.88 -7.24 -14.69
C VAL A 91 18.53 -6.42 -15.81
N VAL A 92 19.45 -7.04 -16.55
CA VAL A 92 20.04 -6.42 -17.75
C VAL A 92 18.93 -6.16 -18.76
N VAL A 93 18.83 -4.91 -19.24
CA VAL A 93 17.86 -4.56 -20.28
C VAL A 93 18.33 -5.18 -21.60
N PRO A 94 17.51 -6.03 -22.25
CA PRO A 94 17.87 -6.64 -23.52
C PRO A 94 18.03 -5.59 -24.62
N THR A 95 19.02 -5.79 -25.49
CA THR A 95 19.27 -4.90 -26.63
C THR A 95 19.34 -5.66 -27.96
N ASP A 96 19.41 -6.98 -27.90
CA ASP A 96 19.34 -7.87 -29.05
C ASP A 96 17.88 -8.13 -29.47
N THR A 97 17.69 -8.44 -30.75
CA THR A 97 16.37 -8.64 -31.37
C THR A 97 15.53 -9.72 -30.68
N GLU A 98 16.16 -10.83 -30.28
CA GLU A 98 15.47 -11.94 -29.57
C GLU A 98 15.03 -11.49 -28.16
N GLY A 99 15.92 -10.84 -27.41
CA GLY A 99 15.62 -10.30 -26.10
C GLY A 99 14.52 -9.24 -26.12
N MET A 100 14.55 -8.33 -27.10
CA MET A 100 13.50 -7.32 -27.30
C MET A 100 12.15 -7.97 -27.61
N ALA A 101 12.11 -8.97 -28.51
CA ALA A 101 10.90 -9.72 -28.82
C ALA A 101 10.33 -10.42 -27.58
N LYS A 102 11.21 -10.99 -26.74
CA LYS A 102 10.80 -11.61 -25.47
C LYS A 102 10.18 -10.62 -24.50
N THR A 103 10.67 -9.38 -24.42
CA THR A 103 10.03 -8.37 -23.55
C THR A 103 8.59 -8.06 -23.97
N LEU A 104 8.30 -8.07 -25.28
CA LEU A 104 6.94 -7.88 -25.80
C LEU A 104 6.06 -9.11 -25.53
N GLU A 105 6.61 -10.32 -25.69
CA GLU A 105 5.91 -11.56 -25.33
C GLU A 105 5.53 -11.58 -23.84
N ASP A 106 6.43 -11.12 -22.96
CA ASP A 106 6.19 -11.01 -21.52
C ASP A 106 5.08 -9.98 -21.20
N VAL A 107 4.97 -8.90 -21.97
CA VAL A 107 3.84 -7.95 -21.88
C VAL A 107 2.53 -8.65 -22.21
N GLN A 108 2.49 -9.40 -23.32
CA GLN A 108 1.27 -10.10 -23.75
C GLN A 108 0.82 -11.11 -22.69
N LYS A 109 1.73 -11.93 -22.19
CA LYS A 109 1.43 -12.89 -21.10
C LYS A 109 0.89 -12.20 -19.85
N ALA A 110 1.48 -11.06 -19.47
CA ALA A 110 1.03 -10.31 -18.31
C ALA A 110 -0.37 -9.71 -18.55
N ALA A 111 -0.64 -9.19 -19.75
CA ALA A 111 -1.94 -8.66 -20.13
C ALA A 111 -3.02 -9.76 -20.17
N ASP A 112 -2.71 -10.93 -20.72
CA ASP A 112 -3.61 -12.09 -20.75
C ASP A 112 -3.98 -12.52 -19.33
N ARG A 113 -3.00 -12.58 -18.42
CA ARG A 113 -3.24 -12.87 -17.00
C ARG A 113 -4.16 -11.84 -16.35
N VAL A 114 -3.95 -10.55 -16.59
CA VAL A 114 -4.84 -9.50 -16.08
C VAL A 114 -6.26 -9.65 -16.63
N ALA A 115 -6.39 -9.94 -17.92
CA ALA A 115 -7.69 -10.14 -18.56
C ALA A 115 -8.42 -11.37 -18.01
N GLU A 116 -7.70 -12.47 -17.74
CA GLU A 116 -8.22 -13.66 -17.10
C GLU A 116 -8.67 -13.38 -15.66
N GLU A 117 -7.79 -12.82 -14.82
CA GLU A 117 -8.10 -12.46 -13.43
C GLU A 117 -9.31 -11.53 -13.37
N TRP A 118 -9.36 -10.51 -14.23
CA TRP A 118 -10.49 -9.59 -14.30
C TRP A 118 -11.80 -10.29 -14.66
N ARG A 119 -11.78 -11.17 -15.67
CA ARG A 119 -12.97 -11.90 -16.14
C ARG A 119 -13.51 -12.84 -15.06
N ASN A 120 -12.61 -13.49 -14.35
CA ASN A 120 -12.94 -14.43 -13.28
C ASN A 120 -13.30 -13.73 -11.96
N SER A 121 -13.01 -12.43 -11.84
CA SER A 121 -13.29 -11.65 -10.64
C SER A 121 -14.79 -11.34 -10.48
N PRO A 122 -15.35 -11.54 -9.26
CA PRO A 122 -16.67 -11.03 -8.92
C PRO A 122 -16.79 -9.52 -9.15
N ARG A 123 -18.03 -9.04 -9.31
CA ARG A 123 -18.29 -7.61 -9.52
C ARG A 123 -17.71 -6.74 -8.40
N ALA A 124 -17.89 -7.15 -7.14
CA ALA A 124 -17.36 -6.43 -5.98
C ALA A 124 -15.83 -6.26 -6.03
N VAL A 125 -15.10 -7.29 -6.48
CA VAL A 125 -13.64 -7.22 -6.65
C VAL A 125 -13.26 -6.23 -7.75
N ARG A 126 -13.96 -6.24 -8.88
CA ARG A 126 -13.70 -5.29 -9.98
C ARG A 126 -13.98 -3.85 -9.58
N GLU A 127 -15.06 -3.60 -8.85
CA GLU A 127 -15.41 -2.28 -8.32
C GLU A 127 -14.38 -1.81 -7.28
N ALA A 128 -13.97 -2.70 -6.37
CA ALA A 128 -12.89 -2.43 -5.42
C ALA A 128 -11.57 -2.09 -6.12
N PHE A 129 -11.21 -2.85 -7.16
CA PHE A 129 -9.99 -2.61 -7.93
C PHE A 129 -10.00 -1.20 -8.55
N VAL A 130 -11.11 -0.81 -9.19
CA VAL A 130 -11.24 0.54 -9.77
C VAL A 130 -11.19 1.60 -8.67
N LYS A 131 -11.87 1.40 -7.54
CA LYS A 131 -11.96 2.36 -6.45
C LYS A 131 -10.61 2.63 -5.77
N PHE A 132 -9.83 1.58 -5.51
CA PHE A 132 -8.62 1.69 -4.68
C PHE A 132 -7.33 1.72 -5.49
N TYR A 133 -7.29 1.07 -6.66
CA TYR A 133 -6.07 0.91 -7.45
C TYR A 133 -6.08 1.65 -8.79
N SER A 134 -7.22 2.18 -9.22
CA SER A 134 -7.22 3.21 -10.26
C SER A 134 -7.17 4.58 -9.58
N LEU A 135 -6.36 5.50 -10.10
CA LEU A 135 -6.51 6.91 -9.76
C LEU A 135 -7.82 7.38 -10.40
N GLY A 136 -8.98 7.03 -9.85
CA GLY A 136 -10.26 7.54 -10.34
C GLY A 136 -10.15 9.06 -10.49
N SER A 137 -10.67 9.63 -11.57
CA SER A 137 -10.69 11.08 -11.75
C SER A 137 -11.26 11.70 -10.48
N ALA A 138 -10.45 12.50 -9.78
CA ALA A 138 -10.86 13.25 -8.60
C ALA A 138 -12.13 14.10 -8.86
N ASP A 139 -12.44 14.30 -10.15
CA ASP A 139 -13.52 15.14 -10.66
C ASP A 139 -14.82 14.38 -11.00
N GLY A 140 -14.94 13.08 -10.72
CA GLY A 140 -16.22 12.35 -10.78
C GLY A 140 -16.88 12.16 -12.16
N GLU A 141 -16.35 12.74 -13.25
CA GLU A 141 -17.03 12.78 -14.56
C GLU A 141 -16.34 12.01 -15.71
N SER A 142 -15.28 11.25 -15.47
CA SER A 142 -14.63 10.52 -16.57
C SER A 142 -15.45 9.31 -17.00
N GLU A 143 -15.69 9.18 -18.31
CA GLU A 143 -16.13 7.94 -18.96
C GLU A 143 -15.24 6.80 -18.47
N ASN A 144 -15.76 6.00 -17.53
CA ASN A 144 -15.08 4.84 -16.97
C ASN A 144 -14.93 3.78 -18.07
N LYS A 145 -13.96 3.95 -18.96
CA LYS A 145 -13.50 2.86 -19.81
C LYS A 145 -13.11 1.72 -18.86
N PRO A 146 -13.68 0.51 -19.02
CA PRO A 146 -13.33 -0.62 -18.17
C PRO A 146 -11.82 -0.81 -18.18
N PHE A 147 -11.22 -1.10 -17.02
CA PHE A 147 -9.78 -1.35 -16.91
C PHE A 147 -9.24 -2.32 -17.98
N PRO A 148 -9.91 -3.44 -18.34
CA PRO A 148 -9.46 -4.31 -19.43
C PRO A 148 -9.41 -3.63 -20.80
N SER A 149 -10.35 -2.74 -21.09
CA SER A 149 -10.33 -1.98 -22.34
C SER A 149 -9.14 -1.03 -22.38
N MET A 150 -8.76 -0.45 -21.24
CA MET A 150 -7.55 0.35 -21.10
C MET A 150 -6.29 -0.51 -21.31
N VAL A 151 -6.21 -1.68 -20.68
CA VAL A 151 -5.11 -2.65 -20.86
C VAL A 151 -4.95 -3.01 -22.34
N ASN A 152 -6.03 -3.44 -23.00
CA ASN A 152 -5.98 -3.81 -24.42
C ASN A 152 -5.53 -2.64 -25.29
N ASN A 153 -6.00 -1.43 -25.03
CA ASN A 153 -5.56 -0.26 -25.77
C ASN A 153 -4.05 -0.01 -25.63
N PHE A 154 -3.48 -0.19 -24.43
CA PHE A 154 -2.03 -0.06 -24.24
C PHE A 154 -1.26 -1.15 -24.97
N VAL A 155 -1.69 -2.41 -24.85
CA VAL A 155 -1.05 -3.53 -25.54
C VAL A 155 -1.06 -3.30 -27.06
N THR A 156 -2.23 -3.01 -27.65
CA THR A 156 -2.34 -2.76 -29.09
C THR A 156 -1.52 -1.55 -29.53
N LYS A 157 -1.46 -0.47 -28.73
CA LYS A 157 -0.59 0.68 -29.02
C LYS A 157 0.88 0.27 -29.05
N PHE A 158 1.32 -0.57 -28.12
CA PHE A 158 2.71 -1.01 -28.02
C PHE A 158 3.08 -2.02 -29.09
N GLU A 159 2.18 -2.94 -29.45
CA GLU A 159 2.35 -3.85 -30.60
C GLU A 159 2.48 -3.09 -31.92
N ALA A 160 1.87 -1.91 -32.02
CA ALA A 160 2.00 -1.04 -33.20
C ALA A 160 3.35 -0.29 -33.25
N ILE A 161 4.12 -0.25 -32.16
CA ILE A 161 5.46 0.36 -32.16
C ILE A 161 6.41 -0.60 -32.86
N THR A 162 6.99 -0.16 -33.97
CA THR A 162 7.97 -0.97 -34.71
C THR A 162 9.20 -1.22 -33.83
N PRO A 163 9.63 -2.48 -33.65
CA PRO A 163 10.88 -2.79 -32.98
C PRO A 163 12.06 -2.09 -33.68
N PRO A 164 13.08 -1.63 -32.95
CA PRO A 164 14.30 -1.12 -33.54
C PRO A 164 14.94 -2.16 -34.47
N ASP A 165 15.46 -1.72 -35.62
CA ASP A 165 16.17 -2.59 -36.55
C ASP A 165 17.62 -2.84 -36.11
N ASP A 166 18.34 -3.69 -36.84
CA ASP A 166 19.73 -4.03 -36.51
C ASP A 166 20.70 -2.83 -36.64
N ALA A 167 20.27 -1.72 -37.26
CA ALA A 167 21.04 -0.49 -37.41
C ALA A 167 20.75 0.52 -36.29
N ALA A 168 19.75 0.26 -35.45
CA ALA A 168 19.37 1.14 -34.35
C ALA A 168 20.48 1.28 -33.32
N SER A 169 20.51 2.46 -32.70
CA SER A 169 21.44 2.73 -31.61
C SER A 169 21.12 1.87 -30.39
N LYS A 170 22.15 1.59 -29.58
CA LYS A 170 21.97 0.89 -28.30
C LYS A 170 20.94 1.57 -27.40
N SER A 171 20.92 2.91 -27.38
CA SER A 171 19.96 3.70 -26.60
C SER A 171 18.52 3.45 -27.04
N GLU A 172 18.26 3.37 -28.35
CA GLU A 172 16.93 3.06 -28.90
C GLU A 172 16.48 1.65 -28.52
N CYS A 173 17.36 0.64 -28.61
CA CYS A 173 17.04 -0.72 -28.19
C CYS A 173 16.72 -0.80 -26.68
N ILE A 174 17.50 -0.10 -25.84
CA ILE A 174 17.24 0.00 -24.39
C ILE A 174 15.89 0.67 -24.13
N ALA A 175 15.61 1.78 -24.80
CA ALA A 175 14.37 2.53 -24.62
C ALA A 175 13.15 1.67 -24.98
N TYR A 176 13.21 0.95 -26.11
CA TYR A 176 12.16 0.02 -26.52
C TYR A 176 11.93 -1.08 -25.47
N SER A 177 13.00 -1.76 -25.03
CA SER A 177 12.90 -2.79 -23.99
C SER A 177 12.34 -2.26 -22.67
N LEU A 178 12.77 -1.07 -22.23
CA LEU A 178 12.29 -0.47 -20.97
C LEU A 178 10.81 -0.09 -21.05
N ARG A 179 10.32 0.35 -22.20
CA ARG A 179 8.87 0.57 -22.42
C ARG A 179 8.10 -0.73 -22.18
N ASN A 180 8.52 -1.82 -22.82
CA ASN A 180 7.87 -3.12 -22.67
C ASN A 180 7.95 -3.62 -21.22
N MET A 181 9.13 -3.53 -20.60
CA MET A 181 9.32 -3.91 -19.20
C MET A 181 8.43 -3.10 -18.26
N LEU A 182 8.31 -1.79 -18.45
CA LEU A 182 7.41 -0.93 -17.67
C LEU A 182 5.96 -1.41 -17.78
N LEU A 183 5.47 -1.59 -19.00
CA LEU A 183 4.09 -2.02 -19.23
C LEU A 183 3.84 -3.41 -18.62
N GLY A 184 4.75 -4.35 -18.83
CA GLY A 184 4.68 -5.69 -18.24
C GLY A 184 4.67 -5.65 -16.71
N THR A 185 5.49 -4.80 -16.10
CA THR A 185 5.51 -4.58 -14.63
C THR A 185 4.17 -4.03 -14.14
N ILE A 186 3.58 -3.04 -14.82
CA ILE A 186 2.26 -2.50 -14.48
C ILE A 186 1.19 -3.61 -14.55
N MET A 187 1.21 -4.44 -15.59
CA MET A 187 0.24 -5.54 -15.74
C MET A 187 0.42 -6.61 -14.66
N ARG A 188 1.66 -7.01 -14.34
CA ARG A 188 1.91 -7.96 -13.24
C ARG A 188 1.45 -7.41 -11.89
N ALA A 189 1.72 -6.13 -11.61
CA ALA A 189 1.22 -5.46 -10.41
C ALA A 189 -0.32 -5.45 -10.36
N ALA A 190 -0.99 -5.14 -11.48
CA ALA A 190 -2.44 -5.19 -11.56
C ALA A 190 -3.00 -6.60 -11.31
N ALA A 191 -2.37 -7.64 -11.88
CA ALA A 191 -2.75 -9.02 -11.62
C ALA A 191 -2.62 -9.40 -10.14
N ILE A 192 -1.53 -8.98 -9.47
CA ILE A 192 -1.33 -9.20 -8.03
C ILE A 192 -2.45 -8.55 -7.21
N ARG A 193 -2.83 -7.30 -7.53
CA ARG A 193 -3.93 -6.60 -6.85
C ARG A 193 -5.28 -7.27 -7.05
N LEU A 194 -5.57 -7.77 -8.26
CA LEU A 194 -6.79 -8.54 -8.52
C LEU A 194 -6.80 -9.86 -7.74
N GLU A 195 -5.69 -10.59 -7.74
CA GLU A 195 -5.54 -11.84 -6.98
C GLU A 195 -5.73 -11.61 -5.48
N GLN A 196 -5.13 -10.54 -4.93
CA GLN A 196 -5.31 -10.11 -3.54
C GLN A 196 -6.79 -9.87 -3.22
N LEU A 197 -7.48 -9.06 -4.01
CA LEU A 197 -8.90 -8.77 -3.79
C LEU A 197 -9.78 -10.01 -3.92
N ASN A 198 -9.48 -10.91 -4.85
CA ASN A 198 -10.16 -12.21 -4.98
C ASN A 198 -9.96 -13.10 -3.75
N LYS A 199 -8.75 -13.13 -3.17
CA LYS A 199 -8.47 -13.86 -1.93
C LYS A 199 -9.28 -13.28 -0.76
N LEU A 200 -9.29 -11.96 -0.62
CA LEU A 200 -10.07 -11.27 0.40
C LEU A 200 -11.58 -11.50 0.22
N GLU A 201 -12.08 -11.53 -1.01
CA GLU A 201 -13.50 -11.75 -1.27
C GLU A 201 -13.93 -13.16 -0.87
N LYS A 202 -13.16 -14.18 -1.27
CA LYS A 202 -13.36 -15.57 -0.84
C LYS A 202 -13.34 -15.69 0.69
N PHE A 203 -12.42 -14.99 1.34
CA PHE A 203 -12.31 -14.94 2.80
C PHE A 203 -13.56 -14.32 3.45
N THR A 204 -14.05 -13.16 2.96
CA THR A 204 -15.23 -12.50 3.53
C THR A 204 -16.51 -13.34 3.45
N ARG A 205 -16.64 -14.21 2.45
CA ARG A 205 -17.77 -15.15 2.35
C ARG A 205 -17.79 -16.20 3.47
N GLN A 206 -16.62 -16.54 4.00
CA GLN A 206 -16.45 -17.52 5.08
C GLN A 206 -16.41 -16.85 6.46
N HIS A 207 -16.02 -15.58 6.52
CA HIS A 207 -15.78 -14.81 7.74
C HIS A 207 -16.59 -13.51 7.77
N THR A 208 -17.93 -13.62 7.84
CA THR A 208 -18.85 -12.48 7.72
C THR A 208 -18.77 -11.46 8.86
N SER A 209 -18.10 -11.81 9.96
CA SER A 209 -17.87 -10.90 11.10
C SER A 209 -16.64 -10.01 10.90
N CYS A 210 -15.76 -10.32 9.95
CA CYS A 210 -14.55 -9.56 9.68
C CYS A 210 -14.83 -8.41 8.69
N GLN A 211 -14.44 -7.20 9.07
CA GLN A 211 -14.50 -6.05 8.18
C GLN A 211 -13.34 -6.12 7.19
N VAL A 212 -13.62 -5.87 5.91
CA VAL A 212 -12.60 -5.73 4.87
C VAL A 212 -12.86 -4.45 4.09
N SER A 213 -12.18 -3.38 4.51
CA SER A 213 -12.38 -2.03 3.98
C SER A 213 -12.13 -1.92 2.47
N LEU A 214 -11.17 -2.69 1.93
CA LEU A 214 -10.88 -2.74 0.48
C LEU A 214 -12.03 -3.32 -0.36
N LEU A 215 -12.96 -4.07 0.23
CA LEU A 215 -14.13 -4.61 -0.47
C LEU A 215 -15.43 -3.92 -0.06
N ASN A 216 -15.35 -2.87 0.75
CA ASN A 216 -16.51 -2.21 1.35
C ASN A 216 -17.43 -3.20 2.11
N VAL A 217 -16.84 -4.24 2.71
CA VAL A 217 -17.55 -5.22 3.53
C VAL A 217 -17.49 -4.75 4.97
N GLU A 218 -18.64 -4.35 5.49
CA GLU A 218 -18.81 -4.02 6.91
C GLU A 218 -18.85 -5.32 7.72
N GLY A 219 -18.03 -5.40 8.76
CA GLY A 219 -18.06 -6.54 9.68
C GLY A 219 -19.23 -6.38 10.65
N VAL A 220 -19.93 -7.47 10.96
CA VAL A 220 -20.98 -7.47 11.99
C VAL A 220 -20.42 -6.94 13.30
N HIS A 221 -21.00 -5.87 13.84
CA HIS A 221 -20.62 -5.39 15.16
C HIS A 221 -20.96 -6.47 16.19
N LEU A 222 -19.96 -6.96 16.93
CA LEU A 222 -20.17 -7.93 18.00
C LEU A 222 -20.06 -7.16 19.32
N PRO A 223 -21.19 -6.69 19.90
CA PRO A 223 -21.15 -6.08 21.21
C PRO A 223 -20.78 -7.14 22.25
N PHE A 224 -20.08 -6.71 23.30
CA PHE A 224 -19.60 -7.62 24.34
C PHE A 224 -20.74 -8.40 25.03
N SER A 225 -21.95 -7.83 25.05
CA SER A 225 -23.16 -8.44 25.59
C SER A 225 -23.58 -9.73 24.88
N ASP A 226 -23.18 -9.90 23.62
CA ASP A 226 -23.67 -10.97 22.75
C ASP A 226 -22.69 -12.15 22.71
N VAL A 227 -21.61 -12.08 23.48
CA VAL A 227 -20.58 -13.11 23.57
C VAL A 227 -20.96 -14.10 24.69
N ASP A 228 -21.47 -15.28 24.32
CA ASP A 228 -21.79 -16.34 25.30
C ASP A 228 -20.48 -17.02 25.76
N PRO A 229 -20.17 -17.04 27.07
CA PRO A 229 -19.03 -17.80 27.60
C PRO A 229 -19.05 -19.29 27.25
N LYS A 230 -20.21 -19.84 26.88
CA LYS A 230 -20.38 -21.25 26.48
C LYS A 230 -19.82 -21.57 25.09
N ASP A 231 -19.55 -20.56 24.26
CA ASP A 231 -19.00 -20.74 22.91
C ASP A 231 -17.50 -21.09 22.92
N GLY A 232 -16.96 -21.36 24.10
CA GLY A 232 -15.58 -21.74 24.33
C GLY A 232 -14.67 -20.54 24.51
N THR A 233 -13.48 -20.82 25.02
CA THR A 233 -12.48 -19.81 25.32
C THR A 233 -11.12 -20.23 24.79
N THR A 234 -10.27 -19.26 24.51
CA THR A 234 -8.94 -19.46 23.95
C THR A 234 -7.91 -18.67 24.75
N SER A 235 -6.82 -19.34 25.10
CA SER A 235 -5.65 -18.74 25.74
C SER A 235 -4.72 -18.11 24.70
N PHE A 236 -3.85 -17.20 25.13
CA PHE A 236 -2.89 -16.55 24.23
C PHE A 236 -1.97 -17.54 23.49
N PRO A 237 -1.43 -18.59 24.14
CA PRO A 237 -0.61 -19.59 23.44
C PRO A 237 -1.36 -20.33 22.34
N GLU A 238 -2.63 -20.69 22.58
CA GLU A 238 -3.48 -21.34 21.57
C GLU A 238 -3.74 -20.42 20.38
N PHE A 239 -3.99 -19.13 20.63
CA PHE A 239 -4.11 -18.12 19.57
C PHE A 239 -2.83 -18.01 18.74
N THR A 240 -1.66 -17.91 19.39
CA THR A 240 -0.39 -17.83 18.64
C THR A 240 -0.09 -19.09 17.82
N ARG A 241 -0.52 -20.26 18.32
CA ARG A 241 -0.41 -21.53 17.58
C ARG A 241 -1.35 -21.55 16.38
N ASP A 242 -2.60 -21.12 16.53
CA ASP A 242 -3.55 -20.99 15.41
C ASP A 242 -3.00 -20.03 14.33
N LEU A 243 -2.43 -18.89 14.73
CA LEU A 243 -1.77 -17.99 13.78
C LEU A 243 -0.59 -18.65 13.04
N GLN A 244 0.24 -19.43 13.74
CA GLN A 244 1.34 -20.18 13.12
C GLN A 244 0.83 -21.24 12.13
N GLU A 245 -0.23 -21.98 12.48
CA GLU A 245 -0.88 -22.96 11.61
C GLU A 245 -1.45 -22.30 10.34
N ARG A 246 -1.88 -21.03 10.44
CA ARG A 246 -2.27 -20.18 9.30
C ARG A 246 -1.07 -19.53 8.57
N GLY A 247 0.15 -19.95 8.87
CA GLY A 247 1.38 -19.49 8.21
C GLY A 247 1.95 -18.18 8.76
N TYR A 248 1.58 -17.75 9.96
CA TYR A 248 2.24 -16.63 10.66
C TYR A 248 3.54 -17.11 11.31
N GLU A 249 4.63 -16.89 10.61
CA GLU A 249 5.97 -17.28 11.05
C GLU A 249 6.56 -16.31 12.08
N GLY A 250 7.53 -16.79 12.86
CA GLY A 250 8.32 -15.95 13.76
C GLY A 250 7.63 -15.55 15.07
N ILE A 251 6.39 -15.97 15.33
CA ILE A 251 5.82 -15.89 16.68
C ILE A 251 6.59 -16.91 17.54
N GLY A 252 7.28 -16.45 18.57
CA GLY A 252 7.90 -17.37 19.54
C GLY A 252 6.83 -18.22 20.24
N ARG A 253 7.23 -19.35 20.85
CA ARG A 253 6.32 -20.09 21.73
C ARG A 253 5.96 -19.18 22.92
N ALA A 254 4.70 -18.77 23.02
CA ALA A 254 4.20 -18.20 24.25
C ALA A 254 4.22 -19.28 25.34
N GLY A 255 4.66 -18.92 26.55
CA GLY A 255 4.69 -19.87 27.68
C GLY A 255 3.32 -20.46 27.98
N GLU A 256 3.28 -21.61 28.65
CA GLU A 256 2.03 -22.33 28.90
C GLU A 256 1.12 -21.56 29.89
N GLY A 257 -0.16 -21.45 29.55
CA GLY A 257 -1.19 -20.83 30.39
C GLY A 257 -1.37 -19.31 30.22
N GLY A 258 -2.42 -18.79 30.86
CA GLY A 258 -2.78 -17.37 30.83
C GLY A 258 -4.29 -17.16 30.99
N PRO A 259 -4.73 -15.89 31.04
CA PRO A 259 -6.15 -15.58 30.99
C PRO A 259 -6.78 -16.16 29.72
N GLN A 260 -8.07 -16.48 29.80
CA GLN A 260 -8.84 -17.02 28.70
C GLN A 260 -9.81 -15.96 28.18
N VAL A 261 -9.97 -15.90 26.87
CA VAL A 261 -10.84 -14.95 26.17
C VAL A 261 -11.86 -15.73 25.34
N PRO A 262 -13.12 -15.28 25.22
CA PRO A 262 -14.10 -15.95 24.37
C PRO A 262 -13.61 -16.19 22.95
N LYS A 263 -13.80 -17.41 22.45
CA LYS A 263 -13.22 -17.88 21.20
C LYS A 263 -13.63 -17.01 20.00
N VAL A 264 -14.89 -16.57 19.94
CA VAL A 264 -15.40 -15.71 18.85
C VAL A 264 -14.62 -14.40 18.68
N MET A 265 -14.13 -13.81 19.79
CA MET A 265 -13.32 -12.60 19.75
C MET A 265 -11.91 -12.89 19.24
N VAL A 266 -11.35 -14.01 19.69
CA VAL A 266 -10.02 -14.47 19.27
C VAL A 266 -10.00 -14.81 17.79
N ASP A 267 -11.02 -15.51 17.30
CA ASP A 267 -11.18 -15.85 15.88
C ASP A 267 -11.31 -14.56 15.04
N ARG A 268 -12.09 -13.57 15.49
CA ARG A 268 -12.18 -12.27 14.81
C ARG A 268 -10.85 -11.52 14.76
N LEU A 269 -10.08 -11.54 15.85
CA LEU A 269 -8.75 -10.94 15.86
C LEU A 269 -7.81 -11.68 14.89
N ALA A 270 -7.85 -13.01 14.84
CA ALA A 270 -7.10 -13.81 13.89
C ALA A 270 -7.48 -13.48 12.44
N ASP A 271 -8.76 -13.23 12.18
CA ASP A 271 -9.27 -12.84 10.87
C ASP A 271 -8.71 -11.47 10.44
N PHE A 272 -8.65 -10.49 11.35
CA PHE A 272 -7.99 -9.19 11.07
C PHE A 272 -6.49 -9.36 10.77
N VAL A 273 -5.79 -10.24 11.49
CA VAL A 273 -4.38 -10.58 11.22
C VAL A 273 -4.23 -11.18 9.82
N TYR A 274 -5.13 -12.08 9.42
CA TYR A 274 -5.13 -12.69 8.09
C TYR A 274 -5.33 -11.66 6.98
N VAL A 275 -6.33 -10.78 7.12
CA VAL A 275 -6.62 -9.71 6.15
C VAL A 275 -5.41 -8.80 5.99
N ARG A 276 -4.85 -8.32 7.11
CA ARG A 276 -3.68 -7.42 7.11
C ARG A 276 -2.48 -8.07 6.42
N ARG A 277 -2.19 -9.35 6.69
CA ARG A 277 -1.08 -10.06 6.03
C ARG A 277 -1.31 -10.31 4.55
N THR A 278 -2.55 -10.57 4.15
CA THR A 278 -2.90 -10.72 2.73
C THR A 278 -2.63 -9.42 1.98
N ILE A 279 -2.92 -8.27 2.60
CA ILE A 279 -2.62 -6.95 2.06
C ILE A 279 -1.10 -6.72 2.01
N GLU A 280 -0.40 -6.90 3.14
CA GLU A 280 1.06 -6.69 3.24
C GLU A 280 1.86 -7.56 2.26
N ALA A 281 1.43 -8.81 2.05
CA ALA A 281 2.08 -9.71 1.09
C ALA A 281 1.92 -9.23 -0.35
N ALA A 282 0.73 -8.71 -0.71
CA ALA A 282 0.49 -8.15 -2.03
C ALA A 282 1.22 -6.82 -2.23
N ASP A 283 1.22 -5.93 -1.21
CA ASP A 283 1.97 -4.67 -1.23
C ASP A 283 3.46 -4.93 -1.48
N ARG A 284 4.03 -5.91 -0.77
CA ARG A 284 5.42 -6.32 -0.96
C ARG A 284 5.68 -6.83 -2.37
N ALA A 285 4.84 -7.72 -2.89
CA ALA A 285 5.01 -8.28 -4.22
C ALA A 285 4.92 -7.19 -5.32
N VAL A 286 3.98 -6.25 -5.18
CA VAL A 286 3.86 -5.11 -6.10
C VAL A 286 5.08 -4.18 -5.99
N LEU A 287 5.54 -3.91 -4.77
CA LEU A 287 6.72 -3.10 -4.54
C LEU A 287 7.97 -3.73 -5.16
N GLU A 288 8.17 -5.04 -5.01
CA GLU A 288 9.28 -5.79 -5.60
C GLU A 288 9.28 -5.70 -7.13
N GLU A 289 8.11 -5.83 -7.77
CA GLU A 289 7.96 -5.65 -9.23
C GLU A 289 8.43 -4.27 -9.68
N PHE A 290 8.01 -3.21 -8.98
CA PHE A 290 8.39 -1.84 -9.33
C PHE A 290 9.83 -1.49 -8.96
N GLN A 291 10.36 -2.03 -7.86
CA GLN A 291 11.79 -1.91 -7.51
C GLN A 291 12.65 -2.59 -8.57
N GLY A 292 12.23 -3.74 -9.10
CA GLY A 292 12.90 -4.44 -10.19
C GLY A 292 13.00 -3.61 -11.45
N PHE A 293 11.87 -3.02 -11.85
CA PHE A 293 11.85 -2.10 -12.99
C PHE A 293 12.78 -0.89 -12.78
N VAL A 294 12.67 -0.18 -11.65
CA VAL A 294 13.49 1.00 -11.37
C VAL A 294 14.98 0.63 -11.34
N ALA A 295 15.34 -0.48 -10.72
CA ALA A 295 16.73 -0.94 -10.70
C ALA A 295 17.24 -1.32 -12.10
N SER A 296 16.41 -1.91 -12.96
CA SER A 296 16.76 -2.18 -14.36
C SER A 296 16.99 -0.90 -15.16
N ALA A 297 16.12 0.10 -14.98
CA ALA A 297 16.28 1.40 -15.64
C ALA A 297 17.57 2.12 -15.17
N GLU A 298 17.86 2.12 -13.87
CA GLU A 298 19.11 2.69 -13.34
C GLU A 298 20.34 1.93 -13.84
N ARG A 299 20.28 0.60 -13.91
CA ARG A 299 21.36 -0.22 -14.46
C ARG A 299 21.62 0.09 -15.93
N ALA A 300 20.57 0.33 -16.72
CA ALA A 300 20.66 0.61 -18.15
C ALA A 300 21.41 1.92 -18.45
N LYS A 301 21.41 2.88 -17.52
CA LYS A 301 22.18 4.13 -17.63
C LYS A 301 23.69 3.94 -17.53
N GLY A 302 24.14 2.77 -17.06
CA GLY A 302 25.55 2.46 -16.90
C GLY A 302 26.29 2.49 -18.24
N GLY A 303 27.26 3.42 -18.37
CA GLY A 303 28.07 3.57 -19.58
C GLY A 303 27.39 4.31 -20.74
N LEU A 304 26.25 4.96 -20.50
CA LEU A 304 25.59 5.86 -21.46
C LEU A 304 26.06 7.31 -21.28
N GLU A 305 26.00 8.09 -22.36
CA GLU A 305 26.25 9.53 -22.33
C GLU A 305 25.10 10.29 -21.65
N PRO A 306 25.30 11.54 -21.18
CA PRO A 306 24.26 12.30 -20.47
C PRO A 306 22.94 12.44 -21.22
N GLU A 307 22.98 12.66 -22.53
CA GLU A 307 21.77 12.78 -23.37
C GLU A 307 21.00 11.47 -23.46
N GLU A 308 21.71 10.35 -23.64
CA GLU A 308 21.10 9.02 -23.66
C GLU A 308 20.51 8.64 -22.30
N LYS A 309 21.11 9.08 -21.19
CA LYS A 309 20.56 8.90 -19.85
C LYS A 309 19.25 9.66 -19.65
N ASP A 310 19.13 10.87 -20.20
CA ASP A 310 17.90 11.64 -20.14
C ASP A 310 16.75 10.93 -20.88
N ASN A 311 17.05 10.25 -21.99
CA ASN A 311 16.07 9.40 -22.69
C ASN A 311 15.59 8.22 -21.81
N ILE A 312 16.46 7.63 -20.99
CA ILE A 312 16.07 6.58 -20.04
C ILE A 312 15.24 7.16 -18.88
N ASP A 313 15.53 8.39 -18.47
CA ASP A 313 14.77 9.08 -17.43
C ASP A 313 13.36 9.48 -17.86
N LYS A 314 13.13 9.57 -19.18
CA LYS A 314 11.88 10.00 -19.82
C LYS A 314 11.46 8.97 -20.87
N ILE A 315 10.86 7.88 -20.41
CA ILE A 315 10.42 6.83 -21.32
C ILE A 315 9.22 7.35 -22.13
N GLU A 316 9.43 7.57 -23.42
CA GLU A 316 8.37 7.93 -24.37
C GLU A 316 7.49 6.72 -24.66
N LEU A 317 6.17 6.91 -24.59
CA LEU A 317 5.17 5.84 -24.80
C LEU A 317 4.43 6.04 -26.13
N ASP A 318 4.11 7.29 -26.43
CA ASP A 318 3.49 7.77 -27.68
C ASP A 318 4.02 9.19 -27.90
N ALA A 319 4.28 9.57 -29.15
CA ALA A 319 4.75 10.91 -29.53
C ALA A 319 3.79 12.04 -29.08
N LYS A 320 2.52 11.71 -28.86
CA LYS A 320 1.49 12.67 -28.40
C LYS A 320 1.30 12.66 -26.88
N GLU A 321 1.89 11.71 -26.18
CA GLU A 321 1.74 11.56 -24.72
C GLU A 321 2.96 12.13 -23.99
N ARG A 322 2.75 12.49 -22.72
CA ARG A 322 3.86 12.94 -21.88
C ARG A 322 4.77 11.75 -21.55
N PRO A 323 6.10 11.88 -21.57
CA PRO A 323 7.00 10.78 -21.20
C PRO A 323 6.80 10.33 -19.75
N PHE A 324 7.02 9.04 -19.49
CA PHE A 324 7.01 8.47 -18.14
C PHE A 324 8.29 8.89 -17.38
N PRO A 325 8.17 9.59 -16.24
CA PRO A 325 9.32 10.13 -15.51
C PRO A 325 9.91 9.11 -14.53
N VAL A 326 10.88 8.30 -14.97
CA VAL A 326 11.49 7.22 -14.17
C VAL A 326 12.04 7.71 -12.83
N PRO A 327 12.82 8.81 -12.73
CA PRO A 327 13.32 9.30 -11.43
C PRO A 327 12.22 9.68 -10.45
N ARG A 328 11.11 10.24 -10.97
CA ARG A 328 9.97 10.62 -10.13
C ARG A 328 9.27 9.38 -9.61
N PHE A 329 9.05 8.39 -10.47
CA PHE A 329 8.48 7.11 -10.09
C PHE A 329 9.37 6.38 -9.07
N GLY A 330 10.68 6.33 -9.29
CA GLY A 330 11.63 5.72 -8.36
C GLY A 330 11.62 6.34 -6.95
N ARG A 331 11.44 7.66 -6.84
CA ARG A 331 11.24 8.31 -5.53
C ARG A 331 9.95 7.84 -4.83
N HIS A 332 8.88 7.59 -5.59
CA HIS A 332 7.63 7.08 -5.03
C HIS A 332 7.74 5.63 -4.60
N VAL A 333 8.40 4.79 -5.40
CA VAL A 333 8.73 3.40 -5.02
C VAL A 333 9.56 3.36 -3.73
N LYS A 334 10.57 4.24 -3.60
CA LYS A 334 11.37 4.34 -2.37
C LYS A 334 10.53 4.75 -1.16
N ARG A 335 9.67 5.76 -1.30
CA ARG A 335 8.76 6.19 -0.22
C ARG A 335 7.79 5.08 0.17
N ALA A 336 7.25 4.34 -0.81
CA ALA A 336 6.39 3.20 -0.55
C ALA A 336 7.13 2.11 0.26
N ALA A 337 8.38 1.81 -0.11
CA ALA A 337 9.23 0.87 0.62
C ALA A 337 9.48 1.30 2.07
N GLU A 338 9.82 2.56 2.30
CA GLU A 338 10.05 3.12 3.64
C GLU A 338 8.79 3.03 4.52
N ARG A 339 7.61 3.33 3.96
CA ARG A 339 6.32 3.20 4.68
C ARG A 339 5.99 1.77 5.03
N MET A 340 6.22 0.85 4.10
CA MET A 340 5.89 -0.55 4.25
C MET A 340 6.58 -1.15 5.50
N VAL A 341 7.80 -0.70 5.83
CA VAL A 341 8.51 -1.09 7.07
C VAL A 341 7.73 -0.73 8.34
N HIS A 342 6.99 0.38 8.34
CA HIS A 342 6.24 0.86 9.51
C HIS A 342 4.82 0.32 9.60
N GLN A 343 4.25 -0.15 8.48
CA GLN A 343 2.87 -0.63 8.42
C GLN A 343 2.75 -2.13 8.66
N HIS A 344 3.86 -2.85 8.78
CA HIS A 344 3.87 -4.31 8.98
C HIS A 344 3.47 -4.73 10.40
N LEU A 345 2.52 -5.65 10.50
CA LEU A 345 2.22 -6.34 11.76
C LEU A 345 3.36 -7.30 12.11
N THR A 346 4.24 -6.87 13.01
CA THR A 346 5.42 -7.68 13.39
C THR A 346 5.08 -8.79 14.37
N PRO A 347 5.83 -9.92 14.40
CA PRO A 347 5.63 -10.94 15.43
C PRO A 347 5.78 -10.41 16.84
N PHE A 348 6.64 -9.40 17.03
CA PHE A 348 6.80 -8.70 18.31
C PHE A 348 5.54 -7.96 18.73
N GLU A 349 4.89 -7.25 17.79
CA GLU A 349 3.60 -6.58 18.05
C GLU A 349 2.54 -7.60 18.48
N VAL A 350 2.42 -8.74 17.77
CA VAL A 350 1.49 -9.81 18.16
C VAL A 350 1.82 -10.35 19.55
N LEU A 351 3.10 -10.59 19.87
CA LEU A 351 3.52 -11.06 21.20
C LEU A 351 3.19 -10.06 22.32
N SER A 352 3.28 -8.76 22.05
CA SER A 352 2.91 -7.70 23.01
C SER A 352 1.42 -7.73 23.39
N TRP A 353 0.57 -8.31 22.55
CA TRP A 353 -0.87 -8.45 22.84
C TRP A 353 -1.14 -9.36 24.04
N ARG A 354 -0.16 -10.17 24.44
CA ARG A 354 -0.23 -11.00 25.66
C ARG A 354 -0.57 -10.18 26.90
N GLU A 355 0.00 -8.99 27.03
CA GLU A 355 -0.24 -8.08 28.17
C GLU A 355 -1.68 -7.57 28.20
N ARG A 356 -2.36 -7.61 27.05
CA ARG A 356 -3.73 -7.19 26.84
C ARG A 356 -4.68 -8.36 26.64
N TRP A 357 -4.26 -9.59 26.96
CA TRP A 357 -5.06 -10.79 26.72
C TRP A 357 -6.18 -10.95 27.76
N SER A 358 -7.18 -10.09 27.65
CA SER A 358 -8.44 -10.14 28.37
C SER A 358 -9.57 -9.82 27.38
N PRO A 359 -10.84 -10.09 27.70
CA PRO A 359 -11.92 -9.82 26.75
C PRO A 359 -11.98 -8.34 26.32
N ILE A 360 -11.85 -7.40 27.26
CA ILE A 360 -11.80 -5.96 26.95
C ILE A 360 -10.55 -5.61 26.13
N GLY A 361 -9.39 -6.18 26.48
CA GLY A 361 -8.16 -5.92 25.77
C GLY A 361 -8.18 -6.43 24.32
N VAL A 362 -8.70 -7.63 24.10
CA VAL A 362 -8.89 -8.22 22.75
C VAL A 362 -9.92 -7.42 21.94
N GLN A 363 -11.03 -6.96 22.54
CA GLN A 363 -11.96 -6.06 21.85
C GLN A 363 -11.27 -4.78 21.36
N SER A 364 -10.43 -4.18 22.21
CA SER A 364 -9.68 -2.99 21.84
C SER A 364 -8.64 -3.27 20.75
N LEU A 365 -8.01 -4.45 20.74
CA LEU A 365 -7.13 -4.87 19.66
C LEU A 365 -7.90 -5.02 18.34
N ILE A 366 -9.07 -5.66 18.35
CA ILE A 366 -9.94 -5.80 17.17
C ILE A 366 -10.29 -4.42 16.60
N PHE A 367 -10.71 -3.48 17.46
CA PHE A 367 -11.01 -2.11 17.05
C PHE A 367 -9.78 -1.40 16.46
N ALA A 368 -8.63 -1.51 17.12
CA ALA A 368 -7.38 -0.89 16.65
C ALA A 368 -6.95 -1.43 15.28
N GLN A 369 -7.05 -2.75 15.06
CA GLN A 369 -6.73 -3.35 13.75
C GLN A 369 -7.73 -2.94 12.67
N GLY A 370 -9.02 -2.84 12.99
CA GLY A 370 -10.04 -2.33 12.08
C GLY A 370 -9.79 -0.87 11.67
N SER A 371 -9.50 0.01 12.64
CA SER A 371 -9.17 1.42 12.39
C SER A 371 -7.91 1.56 11.52
N ALA A 372 -6.85 0.83 11.88
CA ALA A 372 -5.58 0.89 11.16
C ALA A 372 -5.73 0.55 9.66
N GLN A 373 -6.63 -0.37 9.29
CA GLN A 373 -6.93 -0.64 7.88
C GLN A 373 -7.57 0.56 7.17
N GLY A 374 -8.53 1.24 7.82
CA GLY A 374 -9.17 2.43 7.26
C GLY A 374 -8.19 3.59 7.09
N ASP A 375 -7.38 3.83 8.13
CA ASP A 375 -6.37 4.89 8.14
C ASP A 375 -5.30 4.66 7.06
N ALA A 376 -4.87 3.39 6.86
CA ALA A 376 -3.92 3.03 5.82
C ALA A 376 -4.46 3.35 4.41
N ILE A 377 -5.72 3.01 4.14
CA ILE A 377 -6.37 3.27 2.84
C ILE A 377 -6.51 4.78 2.59
N ALA A 378 -6.92 5.55 3.60
CA ALA A 378 -7.05 7.00 3.49
C ALA A 378 -5.69 7.66 3.19
N LEU A 379 -4.67 7.26 3.94
CA LEU A 379 -3.30 7.74 3.74
C LEU A 379 -2.76 7.38 2.34
N GLU A 380 -3.00 6.15 1.88
CA GLU A 380 -2.60 5.68 0.55
C GLU A 380 -3.22 6.53 -0.56
N LYS A 381 -4.51 6.88 -0.44
CA LYS A 381 -5.20 7.78 -1.37
C LYS A 381 -4.53 9.15 -1.46
N ASP A 382 -4.21 9.77 -0.32
CA ASP A 382 -3.57 11.09 -0.29
C ASP A 382 -2.18 11.06 -0.92
N LEU A 383 -1.42 10.00 -0.66
CA LEU A 383 -0.08 9.80 -1.22
C LEU A 383 -0.11 9.60 -2.73
N LYS A 384 -1.09 8.84 -3.22
CA LYS A 384 -1.33 8.65 -4.65
C LYS A 384 -1.60 9.98 -5.36
N VAL A 385 -2.46 10.81 -4.78
CA VAL A 385 -2.74 12.17 -5.28
C VAL A 385 -1.48 13.03 -5.26
N ALA A 386 -0.75 13.06 -4.14
CA ALA A 386 0.49 13.84 -4.01
C ALA A 386 1.57 13.38 -5.00
N ALA A 387 1.61 12.08 -5.33
CA ALA A 387 2.61 11.50 -6.21
C ALA A 387 2.47 11.99 -7.66
N VAL A 388 1.23 12.22 -8.11
CA VAL A 388 0.92 12.77 -9.43
C VAL A 388 0.74 14.29 -9.43
N HIS A 389 0.58 14.91 -8.26
CA HIS A 389 0.41 16.37 -8.13
C HIS A 389 1.60 17.15 -8.70
N GLY A 390 1.33 18.21 -9.46
CA GLY A 390 2.36 19.00 -10.15
C GLY A 390 3.01 18.29 -11.35
N TRP A 391 2.72 17.01 -11.60
CA TRP A 391 2.96 16.40 -12.91
C TRP A 391 1.79 16.65 -13.87
N ASN A 392 0.61 16.98 -13.36
CA ASN A 392 -0.51 17.44 -14.16
C ASN A 392 -0.49 18.97 -14.29
N SER A 393 0.12 19.50 -15.35
CA SER A 393 -0.16 20.88 -15.78
C SER A 393 -1.38 20.84 -16.71
N SER A 394 -2.27 21.83 -16.60
CA SER A 394 -3.61 21.94 -17.21
C SER A 394 -3.69 21.89 -18.75
N THR A 395 -2.64 21.48 -19.45
CA THR A 395 -2.47 21.61 -20.91
C THR A 395 -2.47 20.27 -21.66
N HIS A 396 -2.67 19.13 -21.00
CA HIS A 396 -2.57 17.81 -21.64
C HIS A 396 -3.92 17.11 -21.85
N VAL A 397 -3.99 16.34 -22.95
CA VAL A 397 -5.22 15.76 -23.55
C VAL A 397 -5.76 14.54 -22.78
N LEU A 398 -4.93 13.87 -21.99
CA LEU A 398 -5.33 12.69 -21.22
C LEU A 398 -5.45 13.00 -19.72
N PRO A 399 -6.55 12.56 -19.07
CA PRO A 399 -6.64 12.57 -17.62
C PRO A 399 -5.46 11.78 -17.01
N VAL A 400 -4.90 12.28 -15.90
CA VAL A 400 -3.80 11.62 -15.16
C VAL A 400 -4.12 10.16 -14.83
N SER A 401 -5.40 9.87 -14.62
CA SER A 401 -5.96 8.55 -14.35
C SER A 401 -5.72 7.53 -15.46
N GLN A 402 -5.52 8.01 -16.69
CA GLN A 402 -5.29 7.17 -17.87
C GLN A 402 -3.82 7.14 -18.28
N HIS A 403 -2.93 7.88 -17.62
CA HIS A 403 -1.50 7.84 -17.92
C HIS A 403 -0.81 6.71 -17.15
N LEU A 404 0.20 6.05 -17.76
CA LEU A 404 0.91 4.93 -17.12
C LEU A 404 1.53 5.27 -15.76
N LEU A 405 2.01 6.50 -15.57
CA LEU A 405 2.47 6.97 -14.24
C LEU A 405 1.35 6.92 -13.22
N GLY A 406 0.15 7.38 -13.60
CA GLY A 406 -1.00 7.38 -12.72
C GLY A 406 -1.42 5.96 -12.35
N ILE A 407 -1.44 5.07 -13.33
CA ILE A 407 -1.76 3.65 -13.12
C ILE A 407 -0.70 2.99 -12.22
N ALA A 408 0.59 3.18 -12.50
CA ALA A 408 1.67 2.60 -11.69
C ALA A 408 1.64 3.10 -10.24
N VAL A 409 1.39 4.41 -10.03
CA VAL A 409 1.20 4.99 -8.70
C VAL A 409 -0.08 4.48 -8.04
N GLY A 410 -1.15 4.26 -8.80
CA GLY A 410 -2.40 3.69 -8.29
C GLY A 410 -2.24 2.24 -7.82
N LEU A 411 -1.32 1.49 -8.40
CA LEU A 411 -1.05 0.09 -8.03
C LEU A 411 -0.13 -0.05 -6.82
N LEU A 412 0.80 0.90 -6.63
CA LEU A 412 1.65 1.03 -5.44
C LEU A 412 0.83 1.44 -4.22
#